data_AF-A0A535RQS7-F1
#
_entry.id   AF-A0A535RQS7-F1
#
_cell.length_a   1.000
_cell.length_b   1.000
_cell.length_c   1.000
_cell.angle_alpha   90.00
_cell.angle_beta   90.00
_cell.angle_gamma   90.00
#
_symmetry.space_group_name_H-M   'P 1'
#
loop_
_entity.id
_entity.type
_entity.pdbx_description
1 polymer ?
#
loop_
_entity_poly.entity_id
_entity_poly.type
_entity_poly.pdbx_seq_one_letter_code
_entity_poly.pdbx_strand_id
1 'polypeptide(L)'
;MDSMSVNDMIADARTRITGLSKEEMQRELESGEAVVVDIRDVRERWRDGTIPGAKKRTIVYCAGGLRSSLAADVLQKMGYTNVAHLEMGFDGWKKAGGAWEEVPIPDEFRKG
;
A
#
# COMPACT_ATOMS: atom_id res chain seq x y z
N MET A 1 -12.63 -18.15 23.76
CA MET A 1 -12.63 -17.46 22.45
C MET A 1 -12.09 -18.46 21.46
N ASP A 2 -12.93 -18.92 20.55
CA ASP A 2 -12.51 -19.88 19.53
C ASP A 2 -11.54 -19.17 18.59
N SER A 3 -10.29 -19.64 18.51
CA SER A 3 -9.29 -19.03 17.65
C SER A 3 -9.55 -19.47 16.21
N MET A 4 -9.85 -18.51 15.32
CA MET A 4 -10.00 -18.78 13.89
C MET A 4 -8.75 -19.46 13.35
N SER A 5 -8.91 -20.49 12.52
CA SER A 5 -7.77 -21.05 11.79
C SER A 5 -7.29 -20.08 10.71
N VAL A 6 -6.05 -20.24 10.24
CA VAL A 6 -5.53 -19.43 9.12
C VAL A 6 -6.43 -19.56 7.88
N ASN A 7 -6.99 -20.74 7.63
CA ASN A 7 -7.90 -20.96 6.50
C ASN A 7 -9.21 -20.19 6.67
N ASP A 8 -9.76 -20.13 7.89
CA ASP A 8 -10.97 -19.34 8.18
C ASP A 8 -10.69 -17.85 7.99
N MET A 9 -9.52 -17.38 8.44
CA MET A 9 -9.09 -15.99 8.21
C MET A 9 -8.97 -15.65 6.72
N ILE A 10 -8.42 -16.57 5.91
CA ILE A 10 -8.30 -16.38 4.46
C ILE A 10 -9.68 -16.37 3.80
N ALA A 11 -10.56 -17.30 4.18
CA ALA A 11 -11.92 -17.40 3.64
C ALA A 11 -12.72 -16.12 3.94
N ASP A 12 -12.67 -15.66 5.19
CA ASP A 12 -13.30 -14.42 5.64
C ASP A 12 -12.77 -13.19 4.89
N ALA A 13 -11.43 -13.06 4.76
CA ALA A 13 -10.82 -11.95 4.02
C ALA A 13 -11.31 -11.88 2.57
N ARG A 14 -11.38 -13.03 1.89
CA ARG A 14 -11.85 -13.14 0.49
C ARG A 14 -13.30 -12.69 0.29
N THR A 15 -14.12 -12.63 1.34
CA THR A 15 -15.50 -12.09 1.23
C THR A 15 -15.54 -10.56 1.12
N ARG A 16 -14.46 -9.87 1.48
CA ARG A 16 -14.40 -8.39 1.55
C ARG A 16 -13.36 -7.76 0.63
N ILE A 17 -12.56 -8.56 -0.07
CA ILE A 17 -11.51 -8.08 -0.96
C ILE A 17 -11.72 -8.59 -2.38
N THR A 18 -11.29 -7.80 -3.35
CA THR A 18 -11.26 -8.20 -4.77
C THR A 18 -9.99 -8.99 -5.06
N GLY A 19 -10.12 -10.19 -5.62
CA GLY A 19 -9.00 -10.93 -6.21
C GLY A 19 -8.97 -10.72 -7.72
N LEU A 20 -7.78 -10.55 -8.30
CA LEU A 20 -7.62 -10.34 -9.73
C LEU A 20 -7.16 -11.62 -10.44
N SER A 21 -7.69 -11.85 -11.64
CA SER A 21 -7.10 -12.75 -12.63
C SER A 21 -5.79 -12.17 -13.19
N LYS A 22 -5.02 -12.99 -13.91
CA LYS A 22 -3.81 -12.55 -14.59
C LYS A 22 -4.11 -11.44 -15.60
N GLU A 23 -5.17 -11.59 -16.38
CA GLU A 23 -5.54 -10.67 -17.45
C GLU A 23 -6.03 -9.32 -16.89
N GLU A 24 -6.74 -9.34 -15.75
CA GLU A 24 -7.11 -8.13 -15.02
C GLU A 24 -5.88 -7.40 -14.48
N MET A 25 -4.96 -8.15 -13.85
CA MET A 25 -3.71 -7.60 -13.35
C MET A 25 -2.87 -6.96 -14.46
N GLN A 26 -2.84 -7.56 -15.65
CA GLN A 26 -2.14 -6.99 -16.80
C GLN A 26 -2.76 -5.65 -17.24
N ARG A 27 -4.09 -5.54 -17.29
CA ARG A 27 -4.76 -4.28 -17.62
C ARG A 27 -4.47 -3.17 -16.61
N GLU A 28 -4.44 -3.48 -15.33
CA GLU A 28 -4.10 -2.51 -14.29
C GLU A 28 -2.63 -2.08 -14.32
N LEU A 29 -1.72 -2.99 -14.68
CA LEU A 29 -0.32 -2.65 -14.93
C LEU A 29 -0.17 -1.68 -16.10
N GLU A 30 -0.93 -1.88 -17.16
CA GLU A 30 -0.91 -1.06 -18.38
C GLU A 30 -1.52 0.33 -18.17
N SER A 31 -2.51 0.48 -17.29
CA SER A 31 -3.07 1.81 -16.96
C SER A 31 -2.05 2.70 -16.24
N GLY A 32 -1.08 2.11 -15.54
CA GLY A 32 -0.07 2.82 -14.75
C GLY A 32 -0.61 3.42 -13.44
N GLU A 33 -1.88 3.20 -13.13
CA GLU A 33 -2.54 3.71 -11.91
C GLU A 33 -2.29 2.81 -10.70
N ALA A 34 -2.06 1.51 -10.94
CA ALA A 34 -1.86 0.54 -9.87
C ALA A 34 -0.45 0.62 -9.24
N VAL A 35 -0.43 0.54 -7.91
CA VAL A 35 0.80 0.30 -7.15
C VAL A 35 0.90 -1.19 -6.87
N VAL A 36 1.86 -1.85 -7.52
CA VAL A 36 2.10 -3.29 -7.35
C VAL A 36 3.13 -3.53 -6.26
N VAL A 37 2.81 -4.48 -5.39
CA VAL A 37 3.59 -4.74 -4.18
C VAL A 37 3.86 -6.23 -4.01
N ASP A 38 5.14 -6.61 -4.01
CA ASP A 38 5.58 -8.00 -3.87
C ASP A 38 5.95 -8.30 -2.40
N ILE A 39 5.09 -9.05 -1.72
CA ILE A 39 5.22 -9.40 -0.29
C ILE A 39 5.94 -10.74 -0.04
N ARG A 40 6.51 -11.37 -1.06
CA ARG A 40 7.30 -12.60 -0.89
C ARG A 40 8.58 -12.34 -0.12
N ASP A 41 9.16 -13.41 0.44
CA ASP A 41 10.47 -13.31 1.09
C ASP A 41 11.50 -12.71 0.13
N VAL A 42 12.39 -11.86 0.65
CA VAL A 42 13.41 -11.17 -0.14
C VAL A 42 14.29 -12.14 -0.93
N ARG A 43 14.53 -13.35 -0.40
CA ARG A 43 15.32 -14.41 -1.04
C ARG A 43 14.62 -15.00 -2.26
N GLU A 44 13.30 -15.15 -2.22
CA GLU A 44 12.50 -15.59 -3.37
C GLU A 44 12.56 -14.55 -4.49
N ARG A 45 12.45 -13.27 -4.14
CA ARG A 45 12.57 -12.17 -5.11
C ARG A 45 13.93 -12.11 -5.78
N TRP A 46 15.00 -12.39 -5.04
CA TRP A 46 16.36 -12.44 -5.60
C TRP A 46 16.54 -13.61 -6.56
N ARG A 47 15.95 -14.77 -6.24
CA ARG A 47 16.07 -15.99 -7.05
C ARG A 47 15.19 -15.94 -8.29
N ASP A 48 13.93 -15.50 -8.15
CA ASP A 48 12.87 -15.73 -9.14
C ASP A 48 12.46 -14.43 -9.89
N GLY A 49 13.01 -13.27 -9.49
CA GLY A 49 12.59 -11.98 -10.02
C GLY A 49 11.26 -11.49 -9.45
N THR A 50 10.66 -10.46 -10.06
CA THR A 50 9.41 -9.81 -9.60
C THR A 50 8.51 -9.44 -10.77
N ILE A 51 7.22 -9.21 -10.50
CA ILE A 51 6.30 -8.57 -11.45
C ILE A 51 6.84 -7.16 -11.81
N PRO A 52 6.74 -6.72 -13.07
CA PRO A 52 7.07 -5.34 -13.45
C PRO A 52 6.37 -4.31 -12.56
N GLY A 53 7.07 -3.24 -12.19
CA GLY A 53 6.55 -2.19 -11.30
C GLY A 53 6.64 -2.51 -9.79
N ALA A 54 6.81 -3.78 -9.39
CA ALA A 54 6.84 -4.17 -7.98
C ALA A 54 8.13 -3.80 -7.20
N LYS A 55 9.12 -3.20 -7.88
CA LYS A 55 10.38 -2.73 -7.27
C LYS A 55 10.40 -1.22 -6.99
N LYS A 56 9.30 -0.51 -7.25
CA LYS A 56 9.21 0.95 -7.06
C LYS A 56 9.48 1.31 -5.59
N ARG A 57 10.02 2.51 -5.36
CA ARG A 57 10.19 3.06 -4.02
C ARG A 57 8.82 3.39 -3.45
N THR A 58 8.49 2.83 -2.29
CA THR A 58 7.24 3.12 -1.59
C THR A 58 7.48 4.26 -0.59
N ILE A 59 6.84 5.40 -0.79
CA ILE A 59 6.89 6.52 0.15
C ILE A 59 5.52 6.67 0.78
N VAL A 60 5.45 6.55 2.11
CA VAL A 60 4.21 6.73 2.87
C VAL A 60 4.23 8.07 3.61
N TYR A 61 3.07 8.70 3.76
CA TYR A 61 2.93 9.92 4.55
C TYR A 61 1.64 9.89 5.35
N CYS A 62 1.62 10.63 6.46
CA CYS A 62 0.41 10.93 7.21
C CYS A 62 0.34 12.44 7.46
N ALA A 63 -0.54 12.93 8.33
CA ALA A 63 -0.67 14.37 8.59
C ALA A 63 0.65 15.03 9.05
N GLY A 64 1.35 14.43 10.02
CA GLY A 64 2.54 15.04 10.67
C GLY A 64 3.72 14.09 10.87
N GLY A 65 3.85 13.03 10.07
CA GLY A 65 5.03 12.15 10.05
C GLY A 65 5.03 10.95 11.01
N LEU A 66 4.36 11.03 12.17
CA LEU A 66 4.44 9.99 13.22
C LEU A 66 3.82 8.63 12.85
N ARG A 67 2.67 8.61 12.17
CA ARG A 67 2.03 7.33 11.77
C ARG A 67 2.76 6.69 10.60
N SER A 68 3.29 7.51 9.70
CA SER A 68 3.98 7.05 8.51
C SER A 68 5.37 6.50 8.82
N SER A 69 6.05 6.96 9.87
CA SER A 69 7.29 6.33 10.34
C SER A 69 7.05 4.91 10.83
N LEU A 70 6.00 4.69 11.63
CA LEU A 70 5.60 3.34 12.06
C LEU A 70 5.22 2.45 10.87
N ALA A 71 4.45 2.97 9.92
CA ALA A 71 4.08 2.22 8.72
C ALA A 71 5.31 1.82 7.89
N ALA A 72 6.29 2.72 7.72
CA ALA A 72 7.52 2.41 7.01
C ALA A 72 8.36 1.33 7.70
N ASP A 73 8.47 1.37 9.03
CA ASP A 73 9.14 0.32 9.83
C ASP A 73 8.45 -1.05 9.69
N VAL A 74 7.12 -1.10 9.75
CA VAL A 74 6.37 -2.35 9.54
C VAL A 74 6.62 -2.91 8.14
N LEU A 75 6.57 -2.07 7.10
CA LEU A 75 6.86 -2.50 5.73
C LEU A 75 8.30 -3.05 5.61
N GLN A 76 9.29 -2.37 6.22
CA GLN A 76 10.67 -2.86 6.23
C GLN A 76 10.79 -4.23 6.90
N LYS A 77 10.13 -4.44 8.05
CA LYS A 77 10.08 -5.73 8.74
C LYS A 77 9.40 -6.83 7.92
N MET A 78 8.48 -6.47 7.03
CA MET A 78 7.86 -7.37 6.06
C MET A 78 8.73 -7.64 4.81
N GLY A 79 9.97 -7.16 4.76
CA GLY A 79 10.90 -7.42 3.65
C GLY A 79 10.88 -6.38 2.53
N TYR A 80 10.22 -5.24 2.74
CA TYR A 80 10.24 -4.16 1.78
C TYR A 80 11.54 -3.36 1.94
N THR A 81 12.41 -3.50 0.95
CA THR A 81 13.78 -2.95 1.03
C THR A 81 13.90 -1.51 0.52
N ASN A 82 12.85 -0.96 -0.11
CA ASN A 82 12.86 0.38 -0.72
C ASN A 82 11.67 1.21 -0.24
N VAL A 83 11.60 1.46 1.06
CA VAL A 83 10.52 2.21 1.72
C VAL A 83 11.07 3.45 2.41
N ALA A 84 10.31 4.54 2.36
CA ALA A 84 10.56 5.75 3.13
C ALA A 84 9.26 6.35 3.66
N HIS A 85 9.36 7.29 4.59
CA HIS A 85 8.23 8.13 4.98
C HIS A 85 8.56 9.61 4.82
N LEU A 86 7.53 10.44 4.66
CA LEU A 86 7.68 11.89 4.70
C LEU A 86 7.73 12.35 6.17
N GLU A 87 8.90 12.80 6.63
CA GLU A 87 9.13 13.21 8.02
C GLU A 87 8.19 14.32 8.47
N MET A 88 8.00 15.35 7.64
CA MET A 88 7.18 16.51 7.97
C MET A 88 5.66 16.26 7.85
N GLY A 89 5.27 15.10 7.30
CA GLY A 89 3.88 14.79 6.95
C GLY A 89 3.27 15.75 5.91
N PHE A 90 1.97 15.56 5.64
CA PHE A 90 1.20 16.38 4.71
C PHE A 90 1.10 17.85 5.14
N ASP A 91 0.99 18.12 6.43
CA ASP A 91 0.92 19.49 6.94
C ASP A 91 2.22 20.25 6.68
N GLY A 92 3.36 19.58 6.87
CA GLY A 92 4.64 20.13 6.50
C GLY A 92 4.78 20.33 4.99
N TRP A 93 4.34 19.36 4.18
CA TRP A 93 4.37 19.45 2.72
C TRP A 93 3.65 20.70 2.20
N LYS A 94 2.44 20.96 2.70
CA LYS A 94 1.67 22.17 2.36
C LYS A 94 2.38 23.45 2.81
N LYS A 95 2.91 23.47 4.05
CA LYS A 95 3.66 24.62 4.57
C LYS A 95 4.92 24.93 3.76
N ALA A 96 5.53 23.90 3.16
CA ALA A 96 6.67 24.03 2.26
C ALA A 96 6.28 24.44 0.83
N GLY A 97 4.99 24.65 0.54
CA GLY A 97 4.51 25.02 -0.79
C GLY A 97 4.50 23.85 -1.78
N GLY A 98 4.54 22.60 -1.31
CA GLY A 98 4.38 21.43 -2.18
C GLY A 98 3.00 21.40 -2.83
N ALA A 99 2.86 20.77 -4.01
CA ALA A 99 1.58 20.64 -4.70
C ALA A 99 0.68 19.59 -4.02
N TRP A 100 -0.63 19.83 -3.95
CA TRP A 100 -1.61 18.86 -3.50
C TRP A 100 -2.90 19.00 -4.31
N GLU A 101 -3.70 17.93 -4.29
CA GLU A 101 -5.01 17.87 -4.93
C GLU A 101 -6.08 17.78 -3.86
N GLU A 102 -7.24 18.40 -4.12
CA GLU A 102 -8.39 18.29 -3.25
C GLU A 102 -9.13 16.98 -3.54
N VAL A 103 -9.37 16.18 -2.51
CA VAL A 103 -10.14 14.94 -2.63
C VAL A 103 -11.58 15.24 -2.21
N PRO A 104 -12.55 15.20 -3.13
CA PRO A 104 -13.94 15.46 -2.77
C PRO A 104 -14.46 14.36 -1.84
N ILE A 105 -15.19 14.77 -0.80
CA ILE A 105 -15.93 13.82 0.06
C ILE A 105 -17.04 13.18 -0.78
N PRO A 106 -17.10 11.85 -0.95
CA PRO A 106 -18.19 11.22 -1.69
C PRO A 106 -19.57 11.53 -1.07
N ASP A 107 -20.62 11.56 -1.89
CA ASP A 107 -21.96 11.97 -1.46
C ASP A 107 -22.49 11.15 -0.27
N GLU A 108 -22.19 9.85 -0.25
CA GLU A 108 -22.58 8.96 0.84
C GLU A 108 -21.97 9.32 2.21
N PHE A 109 -20.90 10.12 2.23
CA PHE A 109 -20.23 10.58 3.44
C PHE A 109 -20.49 12.06 3.78
N ARG A 110 -21.30 12.77 2.97
CA ARG A 110 -21.60 14.21 3.19
C ARG A 110 -22.67 14.49 4.23
N LYS A 111 -23.47 13.50 4.67
CA LYS A 111 -24.54 13.69 5.66
C LYS A 111 -24.06 13.32 7.07
N GLY A 112 -23.71 14.35 7.83
CA GLY A 112 -23.47 14.33 9.27
C GLY A 112 -23.72 15.72 9.83
#